data_AF-A0A5X0KGV2-F1
#
_entry.id   AF-A0A5X0KGV2-F1
#
_cell.length_a   1.000
_cell.length_b   1.000
_cell.length_c   1.000
_cell.angle_alpha   90.00
_cell.angle_beta   90.00
_cell.angle_gamma   90.00
#
_symmetry.space_group_name_H-M   'P 1'
#
loop_
_entity.id
_entity.type
_entity.pdbx_description
1 polymer ?
#
loop_
_entity_poly.entity_id
_entity_poly.type
_entity_poly.pdbx_seq_one_letter_code
_entity_poly.pdbx_strand_id
1 'polypeptide(L)' 'MVNKAIKAAIDSVGSQQKLADACGVKQPSVWAWLHGKKRVSAKNAKRIEMATNGSIPAYLIRPDLSDLFPNPNKAA' A
#
# COMPACT_ATOMS: atom_id res chain seq x y z
N MET A 1 13.80 -7.04 -6.14
CA MET A 1 13.72 -6.29 -4.88
C MET A 1 12.27 -6.25 -4.43
N VAL A 2 12.00 -6.44 -3.14
CA VAL A 2 10.63 -6.54 -2.59
C VAL A 2 10.24 -5.21 -1.94
N ASN A 3 9.05 -4.70 -2.21
CA ASN A 3 8.53 -3.48 -1.58
C ASN A 3 8.12 -3.80 -0.13
N LYS A 4 8.88 -3.26 0.83
CA LYS A 4 8.69 -3.52 2.27
C LYS A 4 7.31 -3.08 2.77
N ALA A 5 6.80 -1.94 2.31
CA ALA A 5 5.48 -1.44 2.72
C ALA A 5 4.36 -2.37 2.24
N ILE A 6 4.45 -2.85 0.99
CA ILE A 6 3.46 -3.80 0.45
C ILE A 6 3.58 -5.16 1.13
N LYS A 7 4.80 -5.62 1.42
CA LYS A 7 5.01 -6.85 2.17
C LYS A 7 4.36 -6.77 3.56
N ALA A 8 4.61 -5.70 4.31
CA ALA A 8 3.99 -5.49 5.61
C ALA A 8 2.46 -5.39 5.54
N ALA A 9 1.91 -4.76 4.49
CA ALA A 9 0.47 -4.75 4.28
C ALA A 9 -0.10 -6.15 4.01
N ILE A 10 0.59 -6.97 3.21
CA ILE A 10 0.21 -8.37 2.97
C ILE A 10 0.26 -9.16 4.29
N ASP A 11 1.33 -9.01 5.06
CA ASP A 11 1.52 -9.72 6.34
C ASP A 11 0.43 -9.31 7.35
N SER A 12 0.06 -8.02 7.39
CA SER A 12 -1.02 -7.49 8.25
C SER A 12 -2.41 -7.99 7.86
N VAL A 13 -2.70 -8.12 6.56
CA VAL A 13 -4.00 -8.59 6.05
C VAL A 13 -4.05 -10.13 5.97
N GLY A 14 -2.89 -10.77 5.91
CA GLY A 14 -2.67 -12.22 5.95
C GLY A 14 -2.33 -12.86 4.60
N SER A 15 -2.71 -12.28 3.45
CA SER A 15 -2.32 -12.81 2.14
C SER A 15 -2.46 -11.79 1.01
N GLN A 16 -1.79 -12.07 -0.13
CA GLN A 16 -1.91 -11.23 -1.33
C GLN A 16 -3.32 -11.21 -1.91
N GLN A 17 -4.04 -12.34 -1.83
CA GLN A 17 -5.42 -12.43 -2.30
C GLN A 17 -6.34 -11.59 -1.43
N LYS A 18 -6.25 -11.71 -0.10
CA LYS A 18 -7.07 -10.91 0.83
C LYS A 18 -6.83 -9.41 0.67
N LEU A 19 -5.57 -9.01 0.47
CA LEU A 19 -5.25 -7.60 0.20
C LEU A 19 -5.82 -7.14 -1.14
N ALA A 20 -5.81 -8.00 -2.16
CA ALA A 20 -6.40 -7.72 -3.46
C ALA A 20 -7.92 -7.53 -3.36
N ASP A 21 -8.60 -8.41 -2.64
CA ASP A 21 -10.05 -8.36 -2.39
C ASP A 21 -10.42 -7.07 -1.64
N ALA A 22 -9.70 -6.74 -0.57
CA ALA A 22 -9.89 -5.50 0.18
C ALA A 22 -9.65 -4.24 -0.67
N CYS A 23 -8.72 -4.32 -1.62
CA CYS A 23 -8.44 -3.24 -2.55
C CYS A 23 -9.33 -3.25 -3.81
N GLY A 24 -10.20 -4.24 -3.99
CA GLY A 24 -11.02 -4.42 -5.21
C GLY A 24 -10.18 -4.56 -6.48
N VAL A 25 -9.06 -5.28 -6.41
CA VAL A 25 -8.16 -5.57 -7.54
C VAL A 25 -7.90 -7.08 -7.63
N LYS A 26 -7.24 -7.52 -8.72
CA LYS A 26 -6.79 -8.92 -8.83
C LYS A 26 -5.45 -9.13 -8.12
N GLN A 27 -5.22 -10.32 -7.55
CA GLN A 27 -3.98 -10.69 -6.86
C GLN A 27 -2.68 -10.43 -7.66
N PRO A 28 -2.62 -10.61 -8.99
CA PRO A 28 -1.43 -10.25 -9.77
C PRO A 28 -1.05 -8.76 -9.68
N SER A 29 -2.03 -7.88 -9.38
CA SER A 29 -1.76 -6.46 -9.14
C SER A 29 -0.96 -6.27 -7.85
N VAL A 30 -1.33 -7.00 -6.79
CA VAL A 30 -0.62 -6.97 -5.51
C VAL A 30 0.78 -7.55 -5.67
N TRP A 31 0.93 -8.65 -6.40
CA TRP A 31 2.25 -9.20 -6.74
C TRP A 31 3.12 -8.19 -7.50
N ALA A 32 2.54 -7.50 -8.49
CA ALA A 32 3.26 -6.48 -9.25
C ALA A 32 3.71 -5.30 -8.36
N TRP A 33 2.91 -4.91 -7.36
CA TRP A 33 3.30 -3.89 -6.37
C TRP A 33 4.40 -4.39 -5.44
N LEU A 34 4.29 -5.62 -4.97
CA LEU A 34 5.25 -6.26 -4.08
C LEU A 34 6.63 -6.37 -4.74
N HIS A 35 6.69 -6.69 -6.03
CA HIS A 35 7.95 -6.84 -6.77
C HIS A 35 8.37 -5.56 -7.52
N GLY A 36 7.68 -4.44 -7.30
CA GLY A 36 8.00 -3.16 -7.94
C GLY A 36 7.80 -3.13 -9.46
N LYS A 37 7.08 -4.10 -10.02
CA LYS A 37 6.73 -4.15 -11.46
C LYS A 37 5.71 -3.08 -11.83
N LYS A 38 4.88 -2.64 -10.88
CA LYS A 38 3.90 -1.57 -11.06
C LYS A 38 3.85 -0.67 -9.84
N ARG A 39 3.71 0.65 -10.06
CA ARG A 39 3.47 1.60 -8.97
C ARG A 39 2.01 1.51 -8.49
N VAL A 40 1.81 1.65 -7.19
CA VAL A 40 0.47 1.70 -6.59
C VAL A 40 -0.17 3.05 -6.92
N SER A 41 -1.43 3.08 -7.35
CA SER A 41 -2.16 4.34 -7.55
C SER A 41 -2.49 5.00 -6.21
N ALA A 42 -2.73 6.31 -6.19
CA ALA A 42 -3.12 7.02 -4.96
C ALA A 42 -4.37 6.37 -4.31
N LYS A 43 -5.38 6.05 -5.13
CA LYS A 43 -6.60 5.35 -4.68
C LYS A 43 -6.30 4.02 -4.00
N ASN A 44 -5.41 3.21 -4.59
CA ASN A 44 -5.05 1.92 -4.00
C ASN A 44 -4.15 2.06 -2.77
N ALA A 45 -3.29 3.09 -2.70
CA ALA A 45 -2.53 3.38 -1.50
C ALA A 45 -3.46 3.67 -0.31
N LYS A 46 -4.52 4.46 -0.52
CA LYS A 46 -5.54 4.72 0.50
C LYS A 46 -6.34 3.46 0.86
N ARG A 47 -6.70 2.62 -0.12
CA ARG A 47 -7.36 1.33 0.14
C ARG A 47 -6.49 0.37 0.96
N ILE A 48 -5.18 0.33 0.72
CA ILE A 48 -4.24 -0.47 1.52
C ILE A 48 -4.17 0.05 2.95
N GLU A 49 -4.10 1.37 3.15
CA GLU A 49 -4.15 1.96 4.49
C GLU A 49 -5.43 1.56 5.23
N MET A 50 -6.59 1.63 4.58
CA MET A 50 -7.87 1.18 5.16
C MET A 50 -7.87 -0.32 5.45
N ALA A 51 -7.37 -1.15 4.53
CA ALA A 51 -7.31 -2.60 4.69
C ALA A 51 -6.38 -3.04 5.85
N THR A 52 -5.38 -2.22 6.17
CA THR A 52 -4.43 -2.44 7.27
C THR A 52 -4.83 -1.71 8.55
N ASN A 53 -6.05 -1.16 8.63
CA ASN A 53 -6.53 -0.35 9.74
C ASN A 53 -5.58 0.79 10.14
N GLY A 54 -4.93 1.42 9.16
CA GLY A 54 -3.98 2.52 9.37
C GLY A 54 -2.57 2.10 9.78
N SER A 55 -2.30 0.80 9.95
CA SER A 55 -0.96 0.30 10.29
C SER A 55 0.06 0.61 9.21
N ILE A 56 -0.35 0.56 7.93
CA ILE A 56 0.48 0.91 6.78
C ILE A 56 -0.09 2.16 6.11
N PRO A 57 0.33 3.37 6.54
CA PRO A 57 -0.20 4.61 5.99
C PRO A 57 0.19 4.81 4.52
N ALA A 58 -0.67 5.50 3.78
CA ALA A 58 -0.55 5.66 2.33
C ALA A 58 0.75 6.39 1.91
N TYR A 59 1.29 7.27 2.76
CA TYR A 59 2.56 7.96 2.50
C TYR A 59 3.78 7.02 2.50
N LEU A 60 3.74 5.86 3.18
CA LEU A 60 4.81 4.86 3.11
C LEU A 60 4.80 4.13 1.76
N ILE A 61 3.63 4.03 1.13
CA ILE A 61 3.44 3.35 -0.15
C ILE A 61 3.74 4.32 -1.31
N ARG A 62 3.30 5.57 -1.18
CA ARG A 62 3.51 6.65 -2.16
C ARG A 62 4.11 7.88 -1.46
N PRO A 63 5.39 7.83 -1.06
CA PRO A 63 6.06 8.98 -0.45
C PRO A 63 6.22 10.16 -1.42
N ASP A 64 6.09 9.90 -2.72
CA ASP A 64 6.08 10.91 -3.78
C ASP A 64 4.79 11.73 -3.84
N LEU A 65 3.72 11.31 -3.16
CA LEU A 65 2.44 12.02 -3.09
C LEU A 65 2.27 12.70 -1.74
N SER A 66 3.24 13.51 -1.32
CA SER A 66 3.19 14.22 -0.04
C SER A 66 2.00 15.17 0.09
N ASP A 67 1.53 15.74 -1.03
CA ASP A 67 0.37 16.64 -1.04
C ASP A 67 -0.95 15.91 -0.77
N LEU A 68 -1.03 14.63 -1.16
CA LEU A 68 -2.21 13.79 -0.94
C LEU A 68 -2.12 12.96 0.34
N PHE A 69 -0.91 12.58 0.74
CA PHE A 69 -0.61 11.78 1.93
C PHE A 69 0.46 12.50 2.74
N PRO A 70 0.09 13.52 3.53
CA PRO A 70 1.04 14.23 4.37
C PRO A 70 1.67 13.26 5.37
N ASN A 71 3.00 13.27 5.46
CA ASN A 71 3.71 12.50 6.46
C ASN A 71 3.60 13.25 7.80
N PRO A 72 3.03 12.63 8.85
CA PRO A 72 2.83 13.28 10.15
C PRO A 72 4.14 13.76 10.79
N ASN A 73 5.29 13.18 10.43
CA ASN A 73 6.61 13.58 10.92
C ASN A 73 7.31 14.65 10.05
N LYS A 74 6.65 15.15 9.01
CA LYS A 74 7.16 16.24 8.14
C LYS A 74 6.40 17.54 8.33
N ALA A 75 5.54 17.62 9.35
CA ALA A 75 4.99 18.85 9.87
C ALA A 75 5.92 19.38 10.97
N ALA A 76 7.10 19.89 10.57
CA ALA A 76 7.99 20.69 11.39
C ALA A 76 8.83 21.57 10.45
#